data_AF-A0A960XJ08-F1
#
_entry.id   AF-A0A960XJ08-F1
#
_cell.length_a   1.000
_cell.length_b   1.000
_cell.length_c   1.000
_cell.angle_alpha   90.00
_cell.angle_beta   90.00
_cell.angle_gamma   90.00
#
_symmetry.space_group_name_H-M   'P 1'
#
loop_
_entity.id
_entity.type
_entity.pdbx_description
1 polymer ?
#
loop_
_entity_poly.entity_id
_entity_poly.type
_entity_poly.pdbx_seq_one_letter_code
_entity_poly.pdbx_strand_id
1 'polypeptide(L)'
;MKGLIRKIDPVLWWVLILQPAVFLHASNSLKSDIQVSLKAKTAHYTEIAHKIWELAELGYLEEKSSSLLQDEARKAGFKVEAGVAGI
;
A
#
# COMPACT_ATOMS: atom_id res chain seq x y z
N MET A 1 30.67 -10.57 49.29
CA MET A 1 31.39 -11.56 48.45
C MET A 1 30.55 -11.81 47.19
N LYS A 2 31.13 -11.40 46.05
CA LYS A 2 30.93 -11.78 44.65
C LYS A 2 29.68 -12.63 44.29
N GLY A 3 28.73 -11.96 43.63
CA GLY A 3 28.23 -12.33 42.30
C GLY A 3 27.54 -13.69 42.14
N LEU A 4 26.22 -13.71 42.33
CA LEU A 4 25.35 -14.78 41.86
C LEU A 4 25.06 -14.61 40.36
N ILE A 5 26.06 -14.83 39.51
CA ILE A 5 25.89 -14.88 38.06
C ILE A 5 25.69 -16.35 37.70
N ARG A 6 24.44 -16.76 37.45
CA ARG A 6 24.15 -18.08 36.86
C ARG A 6 24.75 -18.07 35.44
N LYS A 7 25.74 -18.93 35.20
CA LYS A 7 26.36 -19.11 33.89
C LYS A 7 25.28 -19.59 32.91
N ILE A 8 24.91 -18.73 31.99
CA ILE A 8 24.05 -19.08 30.86
C ILE A 8 24.90 -19.92 29.91
N ASP A 9 24.41 -21.08 29.49
CA ASP A 9 25.16 -21.98 28.61
C ASP A 9 25.48 -21.28 27.27
N PRO A 10 26.70 -21.43 26.73
CA PRO A 10 27.14 -20.70 25.54
C PRO A 10 26.25 -20.94 24.32
N VAL A 11 25.59 -22.10 24.25
CA VAL A 11 24.63 -22.47 23.18
C VAL A 11 23.39 -21.57 23.18
N LEU A 12 22.92 -21.13 24.36
CA LEU A 12 21.78 -20.22 24.48
C LEU A 12 22.10 -18.82 23.92
N TRP A 13 23.37 -18.42 23.93
CA TRP A 13 23.83 -17.17 23.34
C TRP A 13 23.82 -17.22 21.80
N TRP A 14 24.18 -18.36 21.22
CA TRP A 14 24.11 -18.57 19.77
C TRP A 14 22.67 -18.56 19.24
N VAL A 15 21.71 -19.10 20.00
CA VAL A 15 20.27 -19.08 19.63
C VAL A 15 19.70 -17.66 19.65
N LEU A 16 20.14 -16.80 20.57
CA LEU A 16 19.66 -15.43 20.68
C LEU A 16 20.14 -14.53 19.52
N ILE A 17 21.32 -14.81 18.96
CA ILE A 17 21.93 -14.04 17.86
C ILE A 17 21.26 -14.35 16.50
N LEU A 18 20.56 -15.48 16.37
CA LEU A 18 20.03 -15.97 15.09
C LEU A 18 18.57 -15.55 14.79
N GLN A 19 17.88 -14.89 15.72
CA GLN A 19 16.47 -14.47 15.56
C GLN A 19 16.23 -13.17 14.74
N PRO A 20 17.15 -12.19 14.60
CA PRO A 20 16.85 -10.94 13.88
C PRO A 20 16.64 -11.10 12.37
N ALA A 21 17.20 -12.14 11.75
CA ALA A 21 17.18 -12.31 10.29
C ALA A 21 15.77 -12.62 9.74
N VAL A 22 14.93 -13.32 10.51
CA VAL A 22 13.59 -13.74 10.07
C VAL A 22 12.63 -12.55 9.97
N PHE A 23 12.77 -11.54 10.83
CA PHE A 23 11.93 -10.33 10.82
C PHE A 23 12.24 -9.37 9.67
N LEU A 24 13.49 -9.31 9.19
CA LEU A 24 13.90 -8.42 8.10
C LEU A 24 13.46 -8.91 6.71
N HIS A 25 13.24 -10.22 6.53
CA HIS A 25 12.79 -10.80 5.27
C HIS A 25 11.28 -10.58 5.01
N ALA A 26 10.46 -10.56 6.06
CA ALA A 26 9.01 -10.39 5.95
C ALA A 26 8.63 -9.02 5.37
N SER A 27 9.31 -7.93 5.76
CA SER A 27 9.01 -6.58 5.26
C SER A 27 9.36 -6.39 3.77
N ASN A 28 10.40 -7.05 3.28
CA ASN A 28 10.79 -6.99 1.88
C ASN A 28 9.77 -7.67 0.96
N SER A 29 9.17 -8.78 1.41
CA SER A 29 8.16 -9.52 0.63
C SER A 29 6.87 -8.72 0.39
N LEU A 30 6.34 -8.06 1.43
CA LEU A 30 5.15 -7.22 1.28
C LEU A 30 5.41 -6.05 0.30
N LYS A 31 6.60 -5.43 0.40
CA LYS A 31 6.98 -4.34 -0.50
C LYS A 31 7.06 -4.82 -1.95
N SER A 32 7.65 -5.98 -2.21
CA SER A 32 7.71 -6.54 -3.57
C SER A 32 6.32 -6.89 -4.11
N ASP A 33 5.45 -7.44 -3.28
CA ASP A 33 4.09 -7.82 -3.70
C ASP A 33 3.25 -6.61 -4.07
N ILE A 34 3.33 -5.53 -3.28
CA ILE A 34 2.70 -4.25 -3.61
C ILE A 34 3.25 -3.71 -4.94
N GLN A 35 4.56 -3.75 -5.15
CA GLN A 35 5.17 -3.30 -6.41
C GLN A 35 4.69 -4.11 -7.61
N VAL A 36 4.58 -5.44 -7.49
CA VAL A 36 4.04 -6.31 -8.55
C VAL A 36 2.58 -5.96 -8.84
N SER A 37 1.76 -5.81 -7.80
CA SER A 37 0.34 -5.46 -7.96
C SER A 37 0.14 -4.10 -8.64
N LEU A 38 1.00 -3.11 -8.34
CA LEU A 38 0.96 -1.78 -8.95
C LEU A 38 1.40 -1.82 -10.42
N LYS A 39 2.46 -2.58 -10.73
CA LYS A 39 2.92 -2.80 -12.11
C LYS A 39 1.83 -3.45 -12.97
N ALA A 40 1.13 -4.45 -12.43
CA ALA A 40 0.03 -5.10 -13.12
C ALA A 40 -1.13 -4.15 -13.46
N LYS A 41 -1.30 -3.06 -12.70
CA LYS A 41 -2.36 -2.06 -12.90
C LYS A 41 -1.91 -0.81 -13.66
N THR A 42 -0.63 -0.70 -14.01
CA THR A 42 -0.05 0.50 -14.63
C THR A 42 -0.78 0.89 -15.92
N ALA A 43 -0.99 -0.06 -16.83
CA ALA A 43 -1.67 0.22 -18.10
C ALA A 43 -3.09 0.79 -17.90
N HIS A 44 -3.86 0.20 -16.98
CA HIS A 44 -5.22 0.66 -16.66
C HIS A 44 -5.23 2.08 -16.08
N TYR A 45 -4.35 2.36 -15.12
CA TYR A 45 -4.26 3.71 -14.53
C TYR A 45 -3.73 4.74 -15.52
N THR A 46 -2.83 4.37 -16.43
CA THR A 46 -2.39 5.23 -17.53
C THR A 46 -3.56 5.58 -18.45
N GLU A 47 -4.40 4.61 -18.82
CA GLU A 47 -5.60 4.86 -19.62
C GLU A 47 -6.58 5.82 -18.93
N ILE A 48 -6.88 5.58 -17.65
CA ILE A 48 -7.74 6.48 -16.84
C ILE A 48 -7.15 7.90 -16.81
N ALA A 49 -5.85 8.04 -16.55
CA ALA A 49 -5.17 9.34 -16.49
C ALA A 49 -5.24 10.09 -17.83
N HIS A 50 -5.04 9.40 -18.95
CA HIS A 50 -5.19 10.00 -20.29
C HIS A 50 -6.63 10.44 -20.55
N LYS A 51 -7.63 9.64 -20.19
CA LYS A 51 -9.04 10.03 -20.32
C LYS A 51 -9.35 11.30 -19.53
N ILE A 52 -8.88 11.39 -18.28
CA ILE A 52 -9.07 12.60 -17.46
C ILE A 52 -8.43 13.81 -18.14
N TRP A 53 -7.22 13.66 -18.67
CA TRP A 53 -6.53 14.73 -19.41
C TRP A 53 -7.30 15.19 -20.66
N GLU A 54 -7.85 14.25 -21.42
CA GLU A 54 -8.62 14.54 -22.64
C GLU A 54 -9.97 15.21 -22.37
N LEU A 55 -10.57 14.98 -21.19
CA LEU A 55 -11.86 15.57 -20.83
C LEU A 55 -11.80 17.10 -20.64
N ALA A 56 -10.67 17.62 -20.18
CA ALA A 56 -10.38 19.07 -20.06
C ALA A 56 -11.53 19.90 -19.45
N GLU A 57 -12.09 19.43 -18.33
CA GLU A 57 -13.20 20.10 -17.62
C GLU A 57 -12.70 21.29 -16.78
N LEU A 58 -13.59 22.27 -16.56
CA LEU A 58 -13.31 23.41 -15.69
C LEU A 58 -13.37 22.99 -14.22
N GLY A 59 -12.55 23.66 -13.40
CA GLY A 59 -12.59 23.50 -11.95
C GLY A 59 -13.99 23.73 -11.38
N TYR A 60 -14.42 22.86 -10.47
CA TYR A 60 -15.76 22.80 -9.84
C TYR A 60 -16.90 22.35 -10.77
N LEU A 61 -16.64 22.06 -12.04
CA LEU A 61 -17.63 21.59 -13.02
C LEU A 61 -17.23 20.26 -13.65
N GLU A 62 -16.47 19.45 -12.93
CA GLU A 62 -15.97 18.15 -13.37
C GLU A 62 -17.03 17.06 -13.28
N GLU A 63 -17.97 16.99 -14.22
CA GLU A 63 -18.99 15.94 -14.21
C GLU A 63 -18.46 14.60 -14.73
N LYS A 64 -17.73 14.61 -15.85
CA LYS A 64 -17.30 13.37 -16.52
C LYS A 64 -16.11 12.74 -15.81
N SER A 65 -15.12 13.54 -15.46
CA SER A 65 -13.91 13.05 -14.79
C SER A 65 -14.19 12.59 -13.36
N SER A 66 -15.08 13.29 -12.63
CA SER A 66 -15.52 12.81 -11.31
C SER A 66 -16.35 11.54 -11.42
N SER A 67 -17.25 11.42 -12.40
CA SER A 67 -18.04 10.20 -12.63
C SER A 67 -17.13 9.01 -12.97
N LEU A 68 -16.14 9.21 -13.84
CA LEU A 68 -15.14 8.19 -14.18
C LEU A 68 -14.39 7.68 -12.94
N LEU A 69 -13.94 8.57 -12.06
CA LEU A 69 -13.23 8.21 -10.83
C LEU A 69 -14.15 7.52 -9.81
N GLN A 70 -15.39 7.98 -9.69
CA GLN A 70 -16.39 7.34 -8.85
C GLN A 70 -16.65 5.90 -9.30
N ASP A 71 -16.75 5.65 -10.61
CA ASP A 71 -16.93 4.31 -11.16
C ASP A 71 -15.71 3.41 -10.90
N GLU A 72 -14.50 3.95 -11.02
CA GLU A 72 -13.28 3.20 -10.68
C GLU A 72 -13.25 2.81 -9.19
N ALA A 73 -13.65 3.72 -8.29
CA ALA A 73 -13.76 3.44 -6.87
C ALA A 73 -14.84 2.37 -6.57
N ARG A 74 -16.02 2.46 -7.21
CA ARG A 74 -17.06 1.43 -7.07
C ARG A 74 -16.56 0.06 -7.53
N LYS A 75 -15.86 -0.02 -8.66
CA LYS A 75 -15.27 -1.27 -9.17
C LYS A 75 -14.24 -1.87 -8.22
N ALA A 76 -13.49 -1.03 -7.52
CA ALA A 76 -12.55 -1.46 -6.48
C ALA A 76 -13.24 -1.89 -5.16
N GLY A 77 -14.57 -1.81 -5.08
CA GLY A 77 -15.36 -2.24 -3.93
C GLY A 77 -15.63 -1.15 -2.90
N PHE A 78 -15.33 0.11 -3.20
CA PHE A 78 -15.64 1.23 -2.31
C PHE A 78 -17.13 1.59 -2.39
N LYS A 79 -17.71 1.94 -1.24
CA LYS A 79 -19.00 2.66 -1.18
C LYS A 79 -18.72 4.12 -1.57
N VAL A 80 -19.41 4.61 -2.59
CA VAL A 80 -19.23 5.98 -3.10
C VAL A 80 -20.49 6.79 -2.85
N GLU A 81 -20.31 7.96 -2.24
CA GLU A 81 -21.36 8.97 -2.04
C GLU A 81 -21.02 10.19 -2.90
N ALA A 82 -21.98 10.62 -3.73
CA ALA A 82 -21.83 11.75 -4.66
C ALA A 82 -22.65 12.96 -4.18
N GLY A 83 -22.30 14.16 -4.66
CA GLY A 83 -23.05 15.38 -4.35
C GLY A 83 -22.87 15.92 -2.93
N VAL A 84 -21.79 15.53 -2.23
CA VAL A 84 -21.56 15.92 -0.83
C VAL A 84 -21.13 17.38 -0.66
N ALA A 85 -20.67 18.03 -1.72
CA ALA A 85 -20.17 19.40 -1.68
C ALA A 85 -21.29 20.46 -1.63
N GLY A 86 -22.55 20.08 -1.91
CA GLY A 86 -23.70 20.99 -1.86
C GLY A 86 -23.67 22.11 -2.90
N ILE A 87 -22.92 21.91 -3.98
CA ILE A 87 -22.77 22.82 -5.12
C ILE A 87 -23.18 22.11 -6.40
#